data_AF-A0A6A3EZN1-F1
#
_entry.id   AF-A0A6A3EZN1-F1
#
_cell.length_a   1.000
_cell.length_b   1.000
_cell.length_c   1.000
_cell.angle_alpha   90.00
_cell.angle_beta   90.00
_cell.angle_gamma   90.00
#
_symmetry.space_group_name_H-M   'P 1'
#
loop_
_entity.id
_entity.type
_entity.pdbx_description
1 polymer ?
#
loop_
_entity_poly.entity_id
_entity_poly.type
_entity_poly.pdbx_seq_one_letter_code
_entity_poly.pdbx_strand_id
1 'polypeptide(L)' 'MDAGIIALFKRAYERRQLLWVYENIKDVKKLKKEPYAVDQLQAMRWSKEIWQELQGKWAIENCFRHTGIAFNSVDERCGD' A
#
# COMPACT_ATOMS: atom_id res chain seq x y z
N MET A 1 13.08 1.47 7.68
CA MET A 1 11.66 1.03 7.54
C MET A 1 11.56 -0.34 8.16
N ASP A 2 10.60 -0.56 9.07
CA ASP A 2 10.46 -1.84 9.79
C ASP A 2 10.08 -2.99 8.87
N ALA A 3 10.60 -4.19 9.18
CA ALA A 3 10.36 -5.39 8.39
C ALA A 3 8.88 -5.78 8.37
N GLY A 4 8.16 -5.54 9.47
CA GLY A 4 6.71 -5.75 9.56
C GLY A 4 5.94 -4.80 8.66
N ILE A 5 6.33 -3.52 8.60
CA ILE A 5 5.73 -2.54 7.68
C ILE A 5 5.97 -2.92 6.22
N ILE A 6 7.19 -3.33 5.87
CA ILE A 6 7.51 -3.79 4.50
C ILE A 6 6.67 -5.02 4.14
N ALA A 7 6.56 -5.99 5.05
CA ALA A 7 5.79 -7.21 4.82
C ALA A 7 4.29 -6.91 4.63
N LEU A 8 3.72 -6.03 5.46
CA LEU A 8 2.32 -5.61 5.34
C LEU A 8 2.05 -4.86 4.04
N PHE A 9 2.96 -3.97 3.64
CA PHE A 9 2.86 -3.25 2.39
C PHE A 9 2.90 -4.19 1.19
N LYS A 10 3.89 -5.09 1.13
CA LYS A 10 4.01 -6.09 0.06
C LYS A 10 2.75 -6.96 -0.05
N ARG A 11 2.24 -7.45 1.08
CA ARG A 11 1.02 -8.27 1.11
C ARG A 11 -0.21 -7.52 0.58
N ALA A 12 -0.35 -6.23 0.93
CA ALA A 12 -1.44 -5.40 0.42
C ALA A 12 -1.29 -5.16 -1.10
N TYR A 13 -0.07 -4.93 -1.57
CA TYR A 13 0.22 -4.74 -2.99
C TYR A 13 -0.08 -6.00 -3.81
N GLU A 14 0.40 -7.16 -3.37
CA GLU A 14 0.14 -8.46 -4.02
C GLU A 14 -1.36 -8.76 -4.14
N ARG A 15 -2.15 -8.43 -3.11
CA ARG A 15 -3.60 -8.59 -3.16
C ARG A 15 -4.23 -7.76 -4.28
N ARG A 16 -3.82 -6.50 -4.42
CA ARG A 16 -4.31 -5.62 -5.50
C ARG A 16 -3.86 -6.09 -6.86
N GLN A 17 -2.62 -6.56 -6.96
CA GLN A 17 -2.07 -7.11 -8.19
C GLN A 17 -2.86 -8.33 -8.67
N LEU A 18 -3.21 -9.26 -7.76
CA LEU A 18 -4.01 -10.44 -8.10
C LEU A 18 -5.43 -10.07 -8.58
N LEU A 19 -6.09 -9.13 -7.90
CA LEU A 19 -7.40 -8.63 -8.32
C LEU A 19 -7.32 -7.99 -9.71
N TRP A 20 -6.30 -7.18 -9.95
CA TRP A 20 -6.06 -6.55 -11.25
C TRP A 20 -5.83 -7.58 -12.35
N VAL A 21 -5.00 -8.62 -12.12
CA VAL A 21 -4.82 -9.71 -13.10
C VAL A 21 -6.16 -10.40 -13.38
N TYR A 22 -6.93 -10.73 -12.34
CA TYR A 22 -8.22 -11.39 -12.48
C TYR A 22 -9.23 -10.56 -13.29
N GLU A 23 -9.23 -9.24 -13.13
CA GLU A 23 -10.09 -8.34 -13.91
C GLU A 23 -9.65 -8.26 -15.37
N ASN A 24 -8.34 -8.25 -15.63
CA ASN A 24 -7.78 -8.13 -16.97
C ASN A 24 -7.76 -9.45 -17.76
N ILE A 25 -7.75 -10.61 -17.08
CA ILE A 25 -7.75 -11.94 -17.74
C ILE A 25 -9.05 -12.23 -18.49
N LYS A 26 -10.13 -11.51 -18.16
CA LYS A 26 -11.42 -11.59 -18.86
C LYS A 26 -11.33 -11.15 -20.32
N ASP A 27 -10.31 -10.38 -20.68
CA ASP A 27 -10.02 -9.98 -22.05
C ASP A 27 -8.67 -10.60 -22.48
N VAL A 28 -8.72 -11.85 -22.95
CA VAL A 28 -7.54 -12.64 -23.34
C VAL A 28 -6.66 -11.91 -24.38
N LYS A 29 -7.25 -11.01 -25.19
CA LYS A 29 -6.50 -10.20 -26.16
C LYS A 29 -5.62 -9.12 -25.49
N LYS A 30 -5.92 -8.74 -24.26
CA LYS A 30 -5.14 -7.79 -23.45
C LYS A 30 -4.11 -8.45 -22.55
N LEU A 31 -4.03 -9.79 -22.51
CA LEU A 31 -3.01 -10.46 -21.74
C LEU A 31 -1.63 -10.18 -22.34
N LYS A 32 -0.92 -9.24 -21.74
CA LYS A 32 0.51 -9.05 -22.00
C LYS A 32 1.24 -10.34 -21.61
N LYS A 33 2.42 -10.54 -22.22
CA LYS A 33 3.34 -11.65 -21.90
C LYS A 33 3.62 -11.73 -20.39
N GLU A 34 3.52 -10.61 -19.68
CA GLU A 34 3.66 -10.50 -18.23
C GLU A 34 2.30 -10.10 -17.60
N PRO A 35 1.52 -11.07 -17.08
CA PRO A 35 0.18 -10.80 -16.58
C PRO A 35 0.15 -9.96 -15.30
N TYR A 36 1.28 -9.86 -14.60
CA TYR A 36 1.45 -9.08 -13.39
C TYR A 36 2.08 -7.70 -13.63
N ALA A 37 2.44 -7.39 -14.87
CA ALA A 37 3.07 -6.11 -15.21
C ALA A 37 2.04 -4.98 -15.16
N VAL A 38 2.27 -4.07 -14.23
CA VAL A 38 1.44 -2.88 -13.99
C VAL A 38 2.22 -1.65 -14.44
N ASP A 39 1.56 -0.66 -15.04
CA ASP A 39 2.24 0.58 -15.41
C ASP A 39 2.68 1.36 -14.17
N GLN A 40 3.72 2.18 -14.32
CA GLN A 40 4.33 2.89 -13.20
C GLN A 40 3.33 3.82 -12.49
N LEU A 41 2.42 4.48 -13.23
CA LEU A 41 1.45 5.39 -12.64
C LEU A 41 0.45 4.62 -11.77
N GLN A 42 -0.04 3.48 -12.23
CA GLN A 42 -0.90 2.60 -11.45
C GLN A 42 -0.18 2.03 -10.22
N ALA A 43 1.08 1.62 -10.36
CA ALA A 43 1.90 1.17 -9.24
C ALA A 43 2.09 2.27 -8.17
N MET A 44 2.30 3.52 -8.60
CA MET A 44 2.42 4.67 -7.70
C MET A 44 1.10 4.99 -7.00
N ARG A 45 -0.03 4.95 -7.73
CA ARG A 45 -1.37 5.14 -7.14
C ARG A 45 -1.66 4.10 -6.06
N TRP A 46 -1.42 2.82 -6.37
CA TRP A 46 -1.58 1.76 -5.38
C TRP A 46 -0.66 1.94 -4.17
N SER A 47 0.59 2.32 -4.41
CA SER A 47 1.54 2.56 -3.32
C SER A 47 1.05 3.65 -2.36
N LYS A 48 0.51 4.76 -2.89
CA LYS A 48 -0.04 5.85 -2.08
C LYS A 48 -1.26 5.41 -1.28
N GLU A 49 -2.20 4.71 -1.91
CA GLU A 49 -3.43 4.24 -1.25
C GLU A 49 -3.12 3.19 -0.16
N ILE A 50 -2.25 2.22 -0.45
CA ILE A 50 -1.80 1.22 0.54
C ILE A 50 -1.14 1.92 1.73
N TRP A 51 -0.28 2.92 1.47
CA TRP A 51 0.36 3.67 2.54
C TRP A 51 -0.68 4.35 3.45
N GLN A 52 -1.69 5.01 2.88
CA GLN A 52 -2.78 5.61 3.64
C GLN A 52 -3.58 4.58 4.45
N GLU A 53 -3.89 3.41 3.88
CA GLU A 53 -4.57 2.32 4.60
C GLU A 53 -3.74 1.74 5.76
N LEU A 54 -2.42 1.76 5.65
CA LEU A 54 -1.52 1.29 6.70
C LEU A 54 -1.35 2.30 7.84
N GLN A 55 -1.49 3.61 7.57
CA GLN A 55 -1.35 4.68 8.58
C GLN A 55 -2.30 4.52 9.77
N GLY A 56 -3.50 3.97 9.56
CA GLY A 56 -4.46 3.67 10.62
C GLY A 56 -4.23 2.34 11.36
N LYS A 57 -3.16 1.58 11.04
CA LYS A 57 -2.91 0.26 11.64
C LYS A 57 -1.85 0.33 12.73
N TRP A 58 -2.13 -0.37 13.83
CA TRP A 58 -1.25 -0.54 15.00
C TRP A 58 0.18 -0.98 14.67
N ALA A 59 0.40 -1.64 13.52
CA ALA A 59 1.73 -2.03 13.08
C ALA A 59 2.66 -0.83 12.83
N ILE A 60 2.13 0.29 12.32
CA ILE A 60 2.88 1.55 12.15
C ILE A 60 3.17 2.14 13.53
N GLU A 61 2.17 2.25 14.39
CA GLU A 61 2.34 2.75 15.76
C GLU A 61 3.40 1.97 16.53
N ASN A 62 3.42 0.64 16.44
CA ASN A 62 4.42 -0.19 17.10
C ASN A 62 5.81 -0.07 16.50
N CYS A 63 5.92 -0.10 15.17
CA CYS A 63 7.19 0.08 14.47
C CYS A 63 7.86 1.40 14.90
N PHE A 64 7.07 2.46 15.00
CA PHE A 64 7.55 3.80 15.33
C PHE A 64 7.72 4.03 16.85
N ARG A 65 6.95 3.33 17.70
CA ARG A 65 7.17 3.29 19.15
C ARG A 65 8.55 2.75 19.50
N HIS A 66 9.04 1.75 18.76
CA HIS A 66 10.38 1.20 18.96
C HIS A 66 11.51 2.10 18.45
N THR A 67 11.22 3.11 17.61
CA THR A 67 12.21 4.08 17.12
C THR A 67 12.13 5.44 17.82
N GLY A 68 11.19 5.65 18.75
CA GLY A 68 10.99 6.91 19.48
C GLY A 68 10.38 8.04 18.65
N ILE A 69 10.04 7.79 17.39
CA ILE A 69 9.43 8.77 16.48
C ILE A 69 7.92 8.54 16.50
N ALA A 70 7.20 9.08 17.48
CA ALA A 70 5.74 9.04 17.46
C ALA A 70 5.24 9.89 16.27
N PHE A 71 4.56 9.28 15.30
CA PHE A 71 3.82 10.01 14.29
C PHE A 71 2.64 10.70 15.00
N ASN A 72 2.79 11.99 15.28
CA ASN A 72 1.63 12.85 15.42
C ASN A 72 0.96 12.83 14.04
N SER A 73 -0.14 12.06 13.93
CA SER A 73 -1.20 12.43 13.00
C SER A 73 -1.39 13.92 13.11
N VAL A 74 -1.30 14.65 11.99
CA VAL A 74 -1.54 16.10 11.94
C VAL A 74 -2.79 16.40 12.75
N ASP A 75 -2.61 17.04 13.90
CA ASP A 75 -3.72 17.45 14.76
C ASP A 75 -4.31 18.69 14.09
N GLU A 76 -5.25 18.49 13.15
CA GLU A 76 -6.17 19.54 12.70
C GLU A 76 -7.23 19.84 13.78
N ARG A 77 -6.79 19.98 15.04
CA ARG A 77 -7.55 20.62 16.11
C ARG A 77 -6.68 21.69 16.76
N CYS A 78 -6.42 22.74 16.00
CA CYS A 78 -6.17 24.04 16.61
C CYS A 78 -6.79 25.12 15.73
N GLY A 79 -7.78 25.78 16.30
CA GLY A 79 -8.64 26.79 15.71
C GLY A 79 -9.71 27.06 16.77
N ASP A 80 -9.29 27.87 17.75
CA ASP A 80 -10.04 28.36 18.90
C ASP A 80 -11.45 28.88 18.56
#